data_AF-A0A935P2Z7-F1
#
_entry.id   AF-A0A935P2Z7-F1
#
_cell.length_a   1.000
_cell.length_b   1.000
_cell.length_c   1.000
_cell.angle_alpha   90.00
_cell.angle_beta   90.00
_cell.angle_gamma   90.00
#
_symmetry.space_group_name_H-M   'P 1'
#
loop_
_entity.id
_entity.type
_entity.pdbx_description
1 polymer ?
#
loop_
_entity_poly.entity_id
_entity_poly.type
_entity_poly.pdbx_seq_one_letter_code
_entity_poly.pdbx_strand_id
1 'polypeptide(L)' 'MPQATRCDGNVAQICDADQYWQDLADCDMVSSDAGVAFVCRFVSETNDDGEVVGHTCVPAVSPLAVGGPL' A
#
# COMPACT_ATOMS: atom_id res chain seq x y z
N MET A 1 -5.24 -9.32 -15.13
CA MET A 1 -4.18 -8.63 -15.88
C MET A 1 -2.91 -8.80 -15.07
N PRO A 2 -1.80 -9.26 -15.67
CA PRO A 2 -0.54 -9.31 -14.94
C PRO A 2 -0.17 -7.90 -14.46
N GLN A 3 0.40 -7.79 -13.26
CA GLN A 3 0.76 -6.55 -12.56
C GLN A 3 -0.43 -5.76 -11.99
N ALA A 4 -1.65 -6.30 -12.04
CA ALA A 4 -2.77 -5.72 -11.30
C ALA A 4 -2.52 -5.87 -9.79
N THR A 5 -2.83 -4.85 -9.01
CA THR A 5 -2.73 -4.90 -7.55
C THR A 5 -4.12 -4.85 -6.92
N ARG A 6 -4.30 -5.52 -5.78
CA ARG A 6 -5.54 -5.50 -5.00
C ARG A 6 -5.25 -5.57 -3.51
N CYS A 7 -6.25 -5.21 -2.70
CA CYS A 7 -6.24 -5.52 -1.27
C CYS A 7 -7.06 -6.79 -1.02
N ASP A 8 -6.45 -7.79 -0.40
CA ASP A 8 -7.15 -8.90 0.26
C ASP A 8 -7.14 -8.62 1.76
N GLY A 9 -8.25 -8.07 2.27
CA GLY A 9 -8.28 -7.54 3.63
C GLY A 9 -7.26 -6.42 3.83
N ASN A 10 -6.27 -6.65 4.71
CA ASN A 10 -5.17 -5.70 4.96
C ASN A 10 -3.84 -6.11 4.30
N VAL A 11 -3.89 -7.01 3.32
CA VAL A 11 -2.72 -7.49 2.57
C VAL A 11 -2.78 -6.94 1.15
N ALA A 12 -1.74 -6.22 0.73
CA ALA A 12 -1.53 -5.84 -0.65
C ALA A 12 -1.07 -7.05 -1.45
N GLN A 13 -1.81 -7.41 -2.49
CA GLN A 13 -1.48 -8.51 -3.40
C GLN A 13 -1.23 -7.98 -4.80
N ILE A 14 -0.33 -8.66 -5.53
CA ILE A 14 -0.06 -8.42 -6.94
C ILE A 14 -0.42 -9.65 -7.76
N CYS A 15 -1.03 -9.43 -8.91
CA CYS A 15 -1.30 -10.48 -9.88
C CYS A 15 -0.04 -10.71 -10.70
N ASP A 16 0.59 -11.86 -10.54
CA ASP A 16 1.79 -12.22 -11.28
C ASP A 16 1.51 -12.56 -12.77
N ALA A 17 2.54 -12.76 -13.57
CA ALA A 17 2.48 -13.22 -14.96
C ALA A 17 1.70 -14.54 -15.11
N ASP A 18 1.78 -15.42 -14.11
CA ASP A 18 1.01 -16.67 -14.05
C ASP A 18 -0.48 -16.47 -13.66
N GLN A 19 -0.95 -15.23 -13.58
CA GLN A 19 -2.32 -14.86 -13.18
C GLN A 19 -2.69 -15.30 -11.75
N TYR A 20 -1.67 -15.56 -10.93
CA TYR A 20 -1.84 -15.90 -9.53
C TYR A 20 -1.62 -14.67 -8.65
N TRP A 21 -2.42 -14.54 -7.59
CA TRP A 21 -2.26 -13.45 -6.63
C TRP A 21 -1.18 -13.82 -5.63
N GLN A 22 -0.13 -13.02 -5.58
CA GLN A 22 0.96 -13.14 -4.64
C GLN A 22 0.87 -12.02 -3.61
N ASP A 23 1.17 -12.34 -2.35
CA ASP A 23 1.26 -11.35 -1.30
C ASP A 23 2.48 -10.46 -1.55
N LEU A 24 2.22 -9.17 -1.75
CA LEU A 24 3.24 -8.15 -1.94
C LEU A 24 3.67 -7.57 -0.59
N ALA A 25 2.70 -7.22 0.26
CA ALA A 25 2.94 -6.69 1.59
C ALA A 25 1.75 -6.93 2.53
N ASP A 26 2.01 -7.41 3.73
CA ASP A 26 1.02 -7.48 4.80
C ASP A 26 1.04 -6.19 5.62
N CYS A 27 0.00 -5.36 5.52
CA CYS A 27 0.00 -4.05 6.16
C CYS A 27 -0.15 -4.15 7.68
N ASP A 28 -0.61 -5.26 8.24
CA ASP A 28 -0.68 -5.49 9.69
C ASP A 28 0.71 -5.74 10.27
N MET A 29 1.53 -6.52 9.56
CA MET A 29 2.94 -6.73 9.86
C MET A 29 3.73 -5.43 9.74
N VAL A 30 3.50 -4.65 8.67
CA VAL A 30 4.11 -3.31 8.51
C VAL A 30 3.68 -2.39 9.66
N SER A 31 2.42 -2.46 10.07
CA SER A 31 1.93 -1.67 11.21
C SER A 31 2.66 -2.00 12.50
N SER A 32 2.86 -3.29 12.75
CA SER A 32 3.53 -3.81 13.93
C SER A 32 5.01 -3.44 13.96
N ASP A 33 5.70 -3.48 12.82
CA ASP A 33 7.11 -3.11 12.68
C ASP A 33 7.33 -1.59 12.79
N ALA A 34 6.49 -0.80 12.11
CA ALA A 34 6.61 0.65 12.08
C ALA A 34 6.07 1.33 13.36
N GLY A 35 5.26 0.63 14.17
CA GLY A 35 4.62 1.20 15.35
C GLY A 35 3.51 2.22 15.05
N VAL A 36 3.05 2.28 13.80
CA VAL A 36 1.93 3.13 13.35
C VAL A 36 0.99 2.30 12.49
N ALA A 37 -0.31 2.57 12.52
CA ALA A 37 -1.26 1.80 11.74
C ALA A 37 -1.05 2.04 10.23
N PHE A 38 -0.90 0.96 9.47
CA PHE A 38 -0.91 0.92 8.01
C PHE A 38 -2.12 0.12 7.54
N VAL A 39 -2.73 0.60 6.46
CA VAL A 39 -3.86 -0.06 5.81
C VAL A 39 -3.61 -0.24 4.34
N CYS A 40 -4.07 -1.36 3.78
CA CYS A 40 -4.07 -1.54 2.35
C CYS A 40 -5.10 -0.61 1.70
N ARG A 41 -4.64 0.28 0.82
CA ARG A 41 -5.51 1.22 0.12
C ARG A 41 -5.03 1.42 -1.32
N PHE A 42 -5.96 1.78 -2.18
CA PHE A 42 -5.66 2.27 -3.51
C PHE A 42 -4.98 3.64 -3.46
N VAL A 43 -3.88 3.77 -4.17
CA VAL A 43 -3.08 4.98 -4.34
C VAL A 43 -3.01 5.27 -5.82
N SER A 44 -3.29 6.53 -6.17
CA SER A 44 -3.08 7.10 -7.50
C SER A 44 -2.24 8.34 -7.28
N GLU A 45 -0.95 8.24 -7.55
CA GLU A 45 0.01 9.34 -7.36
C GLU A 45 0.70 9.65 -8.67
N THR A 46 0.44 10.86 -9.18
CA THR A 46 1.08 11.34 -10.41
C THR A 46 2.34 12.10 -10.05
N ASN A 47 3.48 11.52 -10.38
CA ASN A 47 4.79 12.16 -10.23
C ASN A 47 5.37 12.51 -11.61
N ASP A 48 6.43 13.34 -11.63
CA ASP A 48 7.15 13.72 -12.87
C ASP A 48 7.70 12.52 -13.67
N ASP A 49 7.86 11.36 -13.02
CA ASP A 49 8.33 10.10 -13.62
C ASP A 49 7.19 9.18 -14.12
N GLY A 50 5.93 9.53 -13.84
CA GLY A 50 4.76 8.75 -14.21
C GLY A 50 3.70 8.65 -13.12
N GLU A 51 2.58 8.04 -13.49
CA GLU A 51 1.41 7.82 -12.64
C GLU A 51 1.51 6.45 -11.97
N VAL A 52 1.69 6.44 -10.65
CA VAL A 52 1.72 5.23 -9.83
C VAL A 52 0.28 4.91 -9.44
N VAL A 53 -0.28 3.88 -10.07
CA VAL A 53 -1.65 3.42 -9.79
C VAL A 53 -1.62 2.02 -9.22
N GLY A 54 -2.02 1.86 -7.96
CA GLY A 54 -2.09 0.54 -7.37
C GLY A 54 -2.56 0.50 -5.93
N HIS A 55 -2.73 -0.71 -5.41
CA HIS A 55 -3.01 -0.97 -4.01
C HIS A 55 -1.70 -1.24 -3.26
N THR A 56 -1.46 -0.50 -2.19
CA THR A 56 -0.26 -0.65 -1.35
C THR A 56 -0.58 -0.33 0.11
N CYS A 57 0.37 -0.63 1.00
CA CYS A 57 0.28 -0.27 2.40
C CYS A 57 0.57 1.21 2.57
N VAL A 58 -0.45 1.96 2.95
CA VAL A 58 -0.33 3.38 3.30
C VAL A 58 -0.60 3.57 4.78
N PRO A 59 0.03 4.56 5.43
CA PRO A 59 -0.28 4.85 6.81
C PRO A 59 -1.76 5.20 6.93
N ALA A 60 -2.44 4.59 7.89
CA ALA A 60 -3.84 4.87 8.23
C ALA A 60 -4.03 6.29 8.79
N VAL A 61 -2.93 7.02 9.02
CA VAL A 61 -2.97 8.40 9.50
C VAL A 61 -3.70 9.24 8.45
N SER A 62 -4.73 9.95 8.91
CA SER A 62 -5.20 11.15 8.22
C SER A 62 -4.00 12.11 8.06
N PRO A 63 -3.94 12.99 7.04
CA PRO A 63 -2.77 13.83 6.72
C PRO A 63 -2.39 14.90 7.77
N LEU A 64 -2.47 14.61 9.07
CA LEU A 64 -2.18 15.49 10.19
C LEU A 64 -0.90 15.13 10.95
N ALA A 65 -0.04 14.26 10.42
CA ALA A 65 1.23 13.90 11.07
C ALA A 65 2.50 14.35 10.31
N VAL A 66 2.38 15.21 9.29
CA VAL A 66 3.49 16.10 8.90
C VAL A 66 3.33 17.40 9.70
N GLY A 67 3.55 17.27 10.99
CA GLY A 67 3.34 18.33 11.98
C GLY A 67 3.98 17.90 13.27
N GLY A 68 5.27 17.57 13.24
CA GLY A 68 6.06 17.45 14.45
C GLY A 68 6.50 18.84 14.90
N PRO A 69 6.11 19.33 16.08
CA PRO A 69 6.85 20.36 16.78
C PRO A 69 7.76 19.69 17.81
N LEU A 70 9.08 19.80 17.64
CA LEU A 70 10.04 20.00 18.73
C LEU A 70 11.29 20.69 18.17
#